data_AF-A0A3B9VZV6-F1
#
_entry.id   AF-A0A3B9VZV6-F1
#
_cell.length_a   1.000
_cell.length_b   1.000
_cell.length_c   1.000
_cell.angle_alpha   90.00
_cell.angle_beta   90.00
_cell.angle_gamma   90.00
#
_symmetry.space_group_name_H-M   'P 1'
#
loop_
_entity.id
_entity.type
_entity.pdbx_description
1 polymer ?
#
loop_
_entity_poly.entity_id
_entity_poly.type
_entity_poly.pdbx_seq_one_letter_code
_entity_poly.pdbx_strand_id
1 'polypeptide(L)'
;FTSVSAVCVTGLITVDTATFWTPFGQAVILGLIQAGGFGIMTLATLLALLVRKSIGLRGQLVAQSETHTLNFGDVRAVLLRVAK
;
A
#
# COMPACT_ATOMS: atom_id res chain seq x y z
N PHE A 1 -16.36 20.13 10.82
CA PHE A 1 -15.45 19.28 11.61
C PHE A 1 -15.85 17.80 11.54
N THR A 2 -17.05 17.41 11.97
CA THR A 2 -17.52 16.00 11.97
C THR A 2 -17.36 15.31 10.62
N SER A 3 -17.70 15.97 9.50
CA SER A 3 -17.52 15.41 8.16
C SER A 3 -16.06 15.09 7.83
N VAL A 4 -15.12 15.98 8.19
CA VAL A 4 -13.68 15.76 7.98
C VAL A 4 -13.18 14.64 8.87
N SER A 5 -13.57 14.64 10.16
CA SER A 5 -13.23 13.58 11.11
C SER A 5 -13.76 12.20 10.65
N ALA A 6 -14.96 12.15 10.07
CA ALA A 6 -15.56 10.93 9.52
C ALA A 6 -14.82 10.43 8.28
N VAL A 7 -14.51 11.31 7.32
CA VAL A 7 -13.73 10.94 6.11
C VAL A 7 -12.31 10.52 6.46
N CYS A 8 -11.67 11.17 7.43
CA CYS A 8 -10.33 10.78 7.89
C CYS A 8 -10.37 9.59 8.86
N VAL A 9 -11.56 9.07 9.19
CA VAL A 9 -11.78 7.95 10.12
C VAL A 9 -11.08 8.18 11.46
N THR A 10 -11.07 9.43 11.95
CA THR A 10 -10.36 9.81 13.18
C THR A 10 -11.19 9.56 14.43
N GLY A 11 -12.52 9.67 14.33
CA GLY A 11 -13.46 9.39 15.44
C GLY A 11 -13.68 10.55 16.42
N LEU A 12 -13.13 11.74 16.15
CA LEU A 12 -13.38 12.93 16.96
C LEU A 12 -14.75 13.52 16.63
N ILE A 13 -15.57 13.75 17.66
CA ILE A 13 -16.92 14.33 17.53
C ILE A 13 -17.02 15.61 18.38
N THR A 14 -17.72 16.62 17.85
CA THR A 14 -17.99 17.88 18.58
C THR A 14 -19.36 17.90 19.25
N VAL A 15 -20.27 17.06 18.76
CA VAL A 15 -21.64 16.87 19.27
C VAL A 15 -21.94 15.38 19.20
N ASP A 16 -22.80 14.88 20.08
CA ASP A 16 -23.13 13.45 20.13
C ASP A 16 -23.83 13.01 18.84
N THR A 17 -23.20 12.07 18.14
CA THR A 17 -23.68 11.58 16.84
C THR A 17 -25.01 10.83 16.94
N ALA A 18 -25.27 10.17 18.07
CA ALA A 18 -26.46 9.34 18.27
C ALA A 18 -27.73 10.16 18.43
N THR A 19 -27.63 11.32 19.10
CA THR A 19 -28.79 12.13 19.50
C THR A 19 -28.95 13.40 18.66
N PHE A 20 -27.87 13.98 18.14
CA PHE A 20 -27.93 15.27 17.44
C PHE A 20 -28.36 15.16 15.98
N TRP A 21 -27.99 14.07 15.29
CA TRP A 21 -28.24 13.93 13.85
C TRP A 21 -29.50 13.15 13.55
N THR A 22 -30.18 13.57 12.47
CA THR A 22 -31.26 12.78 11.89
C THR A 22 -30.74 11.46 11.32
N PRO A 23 -31.61 10.45 11.11
CA PRO A 23 -31.20 9.19 10.48
C PRO A 23 -30.50 9.38 9.12
N PHE A 24 -30.92 10.39 8.36
CA PHE A 24 -30.24 10.78 7.12
C PHE A 24 -28.81 11.28 7.38
N GLY A 25 -28.61 12.16 8.36
CA GLY A 25 -27.27 12.63 8.75
C GLY A 25 -26.37 11.49 9.21
N GLN A 26 -26.90 10.54 9.98
CA GLN A 26 -26.17 9.33 10.38
C GLN A 26 -25.77 8.47 9.17
N ALA A 27 -26.66 8.29 8.18
CA ALA A 27 -26.35 7.58 6.95
C ALA A 27 -25.23 8.26 6.15
N VAL A 28 -25.22 9.60 6.09
CA VAL A 28 -24.14 10.36 5.45
C VAL A 28 -22.82 10.16 6.20
N ILE A 29 -22.82 10.24 7.54
CA ILE A 29 -21.61 10.03 8.35
C ILE A 29 -21.05 8.62 8.13
N LEU A 30 -21.91 7.59 8.10
CA LEU A 30 -21.50 6.22 7.79
C LEU A 30 -20.91 6.10 6.38
N GLY A 31 -21.53 6.73 5.39
CA GLY A 31 -21.00 6.77 4.02
C GLY A 31 -19.62 7.43 3.94
N LEU A 32 -19.41 8.52 4.67
CA LEU A 32 -18.12 9.21 4.74
C LEU A 32 -17.03 8.36 5.41
N ILE A 33 -17.37 7.64 6.49
CA ILE A 33 -16.44 6.68 7.14
C ILE A 33 -16.01 5.61 6.15
N GLN A 34 -16.96 5.04 5.40
CA GLN A 34 -16.67 3.98 4.45
C GLN A 34 -15.81 4.48 3.27
N ALA A 35 -16.15 5.65 2.72
CA ALA A 35 -15.36 6.28 1.66
C ALA A 35 -13.94 6.62 2.13
N GLY A 36 -13.82 7.14 3.34
CA GLY A 36 -12.55 7.42 4.01
C GLY A 36 -11.66 6.20 4.19
N GLY A 37 -12.25 5.11 4.70
CA GLY A 37 -11.56 3.84 4.92
C GLY A 37 -10.95 3.27 3.64
N PHE A 38 -11.68 3.31 2.52
CA PHE A 38 -11.13 2.86 1.24
C PHE A 38 -9.98 3.75 0.75
N GLY A 39 -10.07 5.07 0.93
CA GLY A 39 -9.01 6.01 0.56
C GLY A 39 -7.70 5.78 1.31
N ILE A 40 -7.76 5.57 2.63
CA ILE A 40 -6.56 5.38 3.45
C ILE A 40 -5.89 4.03 3.14
N MET A 41 -6.67 2.95 2.99
CA MET A 41 -6.14 1.62 2.70
C MET A 41 -5.48 1.54 1.33
N THR A 42 -6.05 2.20 0.32
CA THR A 42 -5.46 2.27 -1.02
C THR A 42 -4.16 3.06 -1.01
N LEU A 43 -4.13 4.23 -0.38
CA LEU A 43 -2.90 5.04 -0.25
C LEU A 43 -1.81 4.28 0.51
N ALA A 44 -2.14 3.65 1.63
CA ALA A 44 -1.20 2.85 2.41
C ALA A 44 -0.61 1.70 1.58
N THR A 45 -1.45 1.02 0.80
CA THR A 45 -1.01 -0.07 -0.10
C THR A 45 -0.11 0.44 -1.21
N LEU A 46 -0.46 1.56 -1.86
CA LEU A 46 0.37 2.17 -2.90
C LEU A 46 1.73 2.60 -2.36
N LEU A 47 1.78 3.23 -1.19
CA LEU A 47 3.02 3.59 -0.53
C LEU A 47 3.87 2.36 -0.20
N ALA A 48 3.27 1.29 0.33
CA ALA A 48 3.97 0.04 0.60
C ALA A 48 4.57 -0.58 -0.68
N LEU A 49 3.84 -0.55 -1.80
CA LEU A 49 4.32 -1.04 -3.09
C LEU A 49 5.47 -0.19 -3.64
N LEU A 50 5.41 1.14 -3.51
CA LEU A 50 6.49 2.04 -3.94
C LEU A 50 7.78 1.78 -3.16
N VAL A 51 7.68 1.62 -1.84
CA VAL A 51 8.82 1.27 -0.99
C VAL A 51 9.41 -0.07 -1.43
N ARG A 52 8.57 -1.11 -1.60
CA ARG A 52 9.02 -2.44 -2.03
C ARG A 52 9.70 -2.43 -3.40
N LYS A 53 9.18 -1.66 -4.36
CA LYS A 53 9.78 -1.51 -5.70
C LYS A 53 11.15 -0.83 -5.65
N SER A 54 11.31 0.20 -4.81
CA SER A 54 12.60 0.90 -4.66
C SER A 54 13.70 0.00 -4.07
N ILE A 55 13.37 -0.85 -3.10
CA ILE A 55 14.29 -1.84 -2.53
C ILE A 55 14.63 -2.90 -3.57
N GLY A 56 13.65 -3.38 -4.35
CA GLY A 56 13.85 -4.34 -5.44
C GLY A 56 14.76 -3.80 -6.55
N LEU A 57 14.61 -2.54 -6.96
CA LEU A 57 15.48 -1.91 -7.96
C LEU A 57 16.92 -1.77 -7.47
N ARG A 58 17.12 -1.36 -6.20
CA ARG A 58 18.47 -1.26 -5.61
C ARG A 58 19.14 -2.64 -5.52
N GLY A 59 18.40 -3.68 -5.11
CA GLY A 59 18.91 -5.05 -5.10
C GLY A 59 19.28 -5.56 -6.50
N GLN A 60 18.48 -5.24 -7.53
CA GLN A 60 18.80 -5.58 -8.91
C GLN A 60 20.02 -4.84 -9.44
N LEU A 61 20.18 -3.55 -9.12
CA LEU A 61 21.37 -2.77 -9.52
C LEU A 61 22.64 -3.27 -8.85
N VAL A 62 22.59 -3.65 -7.57
CA VAL A 62 23.73 -4.28 -6.87
C VAL A 62 24.06 -5.63 -7.50
N ALA A 63 23.06 -6.49 -7.72
CA ALA A 63 23.27 -7.77 -8.40
C ALA A 63 23.83 -7.60 -9.83
N GLN A 64 23.39 -6.58 -10.58
CA GLN A 64 23.95 -6.26 -11.90
C GLN A 64 25.39 -5.75 -11.81
N SER A 65 25.74 -4.98 -10.79
CA SER A 65 27.13 -4.53 -10.55
C SER A 65 28.06 -5.68 -10.18
N GLU A 66 27.56 -6.68 -9.45
CA GLU A 66 28.32 -7.90 -9.12
C GLU A 66 28.39 -8.88 -10.31
N THR A 67 27.50 -8.77 -11.30
CA THR A 67 27.47 -9.65 -12.49
C THR A 67 28.37 -9.17 -13.63
N HIS A 68 29.17 -8.10 -13.46
CA HIS A 68 30.10 -7.60 -14.49
C HIS A 68 31.37 -8.47 -14.68
N THR A 69 31.44 -9.70 -14.14
CA THR A 69 32.61 -10.58 -14.32
C THR A 69 32.33 -12.07 -14.54
N LEU A 70 31.10 -12.51 -14.84
CA LEU A 70 30.86 -13.94 -15.11
C LEU A 70 30.93 -14.24 -16.60
N ASN A 71 32.20 -14.29 -17.02
CA ASN A 71 32.79 -15.08 -18.09
C ASN A 71 32.01 -16.38 -18.39
N PHE A 72 32.05 -16.82 -19.66
CA PHE A 72 31.34 -17.92 -20.34
C PHE A 72 31.15 -19.30 -19.62
N GLY A 73 31.61 -19.49 -18.39
CA GLY A 73 31.54 -20.73 -17.62
C GLY A 73 30.17 -21.06 -16.98
N ASP A 74 29.32 -20.07 -16.70
CA ASP A 74 28.04 -20.29 -16.00
C ASP A 74 26.93 -20.88 -16.87
N VAL A 75 27.05 -20.76 -18.21
CA VAL A 75 26.10 -21.38 -19.14
C VAL A 75 26.10 -22.90 -18.98
N ARG A 76 27.25 -23.50 -18.65
CA ARG A 76 27.41 -24.96 -18.47
C ARG A 76 26.79 -25.46 -17.15
N ALA A 77 26.84 -24.65 -16.09
CA ALA A 77 26.24 -24.98 -14.79
C ALA A 77 24.71 -24.87 -14.80
N VAL A 78 24.18 -23.89 -15.54
CA VAL A 78 22.73 -23.74 -15.75
C VAL A 78 22.19 -24.87 -16.65
N LEU A 79 22.91 -25.23 -17.72
CA LEU A 79 22.53 -26.38 -18.57
C LEU A 79 22.52 -27.72 -17.81
N LEU A 80 23.49 -27.95 -16.91
CA LEU A 80 23.55 -29.18 -16.09
C LEU A 80 22.42 -29.29 -15.05
N ARG A 81 21.83 -28.16 -14.62
CA ARG A 81 20.70 -28.15 -13.68
C ARG A 81 19.33 -28.34 -14.33
N VAL A 82 19.22 -28.12 -15.64
CA VAL A 82 17.97 -28.30 -16.40
C VAL A 82 17.88 -29.72 -16.99
N ALA A 83 19.02 -30.39 -17.18
CA ALA A 83 19.08 -31.75 -17.74
C ALA A 83 19.02 -32.89 -16.69
N LYS A 84 18.83 -32.58 -15.41
CA LYS A 84 18.66 -33.56 -14.33
C LYS A 84 17.31 -33.35 -13.64
#